data_AF-A0A9P7YGV4-F1
#
_entry.id   AF-A0A9P7YGV4-F1
#
_cell.length_a   1.000
_cell.length_b   1.000
_cell.length_c   1.000
_cell.angle_alpha   90.00
_cell.angle_beta   90.00
_cell.angle_gamma   90.00
#
_symmetry.space_group_name_H-M   'P 1'
#
loop_
_entity.id
_entity.type
_entity.pdbx_description
1 polymer ?
#
loop_
_entity_poly.entity_id
_entity_poly.type
_entity_poly.pdbx_seq_one_letter_code
_entity_poly.pdbx_strand_id
1 'polypeptide(L)'
;MNSTRVMKIHEGGFAALISSAVNGQPSESKIVPRLFNTFPLPILSDLPVFLHATFSISGDGRSLVVDEKGSQAHCSALNKFLLKEALPKILLEFLERLAGNIGQEIFDYWPRKDLEPNSCVKDMCTFFWDELPSSKWRVFPAAPPPILFTNPNKRQQPKLFDIKDAVFDTLPNYQSDAI
;
A
#
# COMPACT_ATOMS: atom_id res chain seq x y z
N MET A 1 -25.63 36.38 1.30
CA MET A 1 -24.44 35.87 0.60
C MET A 1 -24.37 34.37 0.83
N ASN A 2 -24.84 33.57 -0.14
CA ASN A 2 -24.78 32.11 -0.03
C ASN A 2 -23.36 31.66 -0.35
N SER A 3 -22.61 31.28 0.68
CA SER A 3 -21.34 30.58 0.54
C SER A 3 -21.65 29.16 0.03
N THR A 4 -21.62 28.98 -1.29
CA THR A 4 -21.60 27.65 -1.88
C THR A 4 -20.31 26.98 -1.41
N ARG A 5 -20.45 26.01 -0.50
CA ARG A 5 -19.34 25.14 -0.10
C ARG A 5 -18.91 24.37 -1.35
N VAL A 6 -17.87 24.86 -2.02
CA VAL A 6 -17.18 24.12 -3.05
C VAL A 6 -16.61 22.89 -2.35
N MET A 7 -17.18 21.72 -2.66
CA MET A 7 -16.66 20.44 -2.17
C MET A 7 -15.19 20.36 -2.60
N LYS A 8 -14.28 20.38 -1.62
CA LYS A 8 -12.86 20.19 -1.90
C LYS A 8 -12.73 18.77 -2.44
N ILE A 9 -12.23 18.64 -3.66
CA ILE A 9 -11.94 17.32 -4.25
C ILE A 9 -10.79 16.75 -3.40
N HIS A 10 -11.05 15.60 -2.81
CA HIS A 10 -10.03 14.87 -2.05
C HIS A 10 -9.34 13.95 -3.04
N GLU A 11 -8.06 14.19 -3.26
CA GLU A 11 -7.23 13.40 -4.17
C GLU A 11 -6.37 12.46 -3.33
N GLY A 12 -6.17 11.25 -3.82
CA GLY A 12 -5.38 10.23 -3.17
C GLY A 12 -4.95 9.15 -4.14
N GLY A 13 -3.74 8.62 -3.95
CA GLY A 13 -3.19 7.60 -4.83
C GLY A 13 -1.88 7.02 -4.33
N PHE A 14 -1.48 5.91 -4.94
CA PHE A 14 -0.24 5.21 -4.64
C PHE A 14 0.66 5.16 -5.87
N ALA A 15 1.96 5.13 -5.63
CA ALA A 15 2.96 4.84 -6.64
C ALA A 15 4.00 3.88 -6.07
N ALA A 16 4.50 2.98 -6.91
CA ALA A 16 5.55 2.03 -6.56
C ALA A 16 6.67 2.12 -7.60
N LEU A 17 7.92 2.02 -7.18
CA LEU A 17 9.02 1.81 -8.11
C LEU A 17 9.10 0.32 -8.41
N ILE A 18 8.87 -0.06 -9.66
CA ILE A 18 9.12 -1.41 -10.13
C ILE A 18 10.54 -1.44 -10.68
N SER A 19 11.43 -2.19 -10.05
CA SER A 19 12.76 -2.39 -10.58
C SER A 19 12.66 -3.24 -11.85
N SER A 20 12.77 -2.60 -13.01
CA SER A 20 13.03 -3.33 -14.25
C SER A 20 14.54 -3.45 -14.36
N ALA A 21 15.08 -4.64 -14.12
CA ALA A 21 16.49 -4.92 -14.32
C ALA A 21 16.85 -4.72 -15.81
N VAL A 22 17.15 -3.49 -16.22
CA VAL A 22 17.76 -3.18 -17.50
C VAL A 22 19.25 -3.48 -17.33
N ASN A 23 19.69 -4.62 -17.89
CA ASN A 23 21.08 -5.10 -17.99
C ASN A 23 21.67 -5.86 -16.78
N GLY A 24 20.86 -6.50 -15.94
CA GLY A 24 21.37 -7.49 -14.96
C GLY A 24 22.23 -6.92 -13.82
N GLN A 25 22.27 -5.60 -13.66
CA GLN A 25 22.80 -4.96 -12.45
C GLN A 25 21.62 -4.47 -11.60
N PRO A 26 21.45 -4.96 -10.36
CA PRO A 26 20.48 -4.39 -9.44
C PRO A 26 20.95 -2.97 -9.07
N SER A 27 20.27 -1.94 -9.56
CA SER A 27 20.43 -0.60 -9.02
C SER A 27 19.82 -0.58 -7.62
N GLU A 28 20.62 -0.85 -6.59
CA GLU A 28 20.27 -0.78 -5.17
C GLU A 28 20.03 0.67 -4.69
N SER A 29 19.20 1.45 -5.39
CA SER A 29 18.64 2.64 -4.77
C SER A 29 17.57 2.19 -3.78
N LYS A 30 17.96 2.01 -2.52
CA LYS A 30 17.04 1.77 -1.40
C LYS A 30 16.10 2.97 -1.30
N ILE A 31 14.95 2.89 -1.97
CA ILE A 31 13.95 3.94 -1.92
C ILE A 31 13.46 4.06 -0.49
N VAL A 32 13.54 5.27 0.04
CA VAL A 32 12.87 5.62 1.28
C VAL A 32 11.45 6.04 0.92
N PRO A 33 10.43 5.27 1.34
CA PRO A 33 9.05 5.60 1.04
C PRO A 33 8.64 6.89 1.74
N ARG A 34 7.82 7.69 1.06
CA ARG A 34 7.45 9.05 1.50
C ARG A 34 5.97 9.29 1.33
N LEU A 35 5.44 10.09 2.24
CA LEU A 35 4.11 10.65 2.15
C LEU A 35 4.16 11.96 1.35
N PHE A 36 3.28 12.09 0.37
CA PHE A 36 3.12 13.30 -0.44
C PHE A 36 1.75 13.93 -0.14
N ASN A 37 1.75 15.24 -0.02
CA ASN A 37 0.56 16.05 -0.21
C ASN A 37 0.78 16.91 -1.47
N THR A 38 0.04 18.00 -1.68
CA THR A 38 0.33 18.99 -2.74
C THR A 38 1.80 19.44 -2.75
N PHE A 39 2.49 19.31 -1.60
CA PHE A 39 3.94 19.41 -1.48
C PHE A 39 4.54 18.14 -0.86
N PRO A 40 5.80 17.79 -1.17
CA PRO A 40 6.51 16.70 -0.51
C PRO A 40 6.57 16.97 0.99
N LEU A 41 6.07 16.04 1.80
CA LEU A 41 6.12 16.18 3.25
C LEU A 41 7.41 15.56 3.79
N PRO A 42 7.99 16.11 4.87
CA PRO A 42 9.10 15.49 5.59
C PRO A 42 8.65 14.26 6.41
N ILE A 43 7.50 13.67 6.08
CA ILE A 43 6.94 12.51 6.76
C ILE A 43 7.43 11.26 6.02
N LEU A 44 8.32 10.52 6.67
CA LEU A 44 8.71 9.20 6.21
C LEU A 44 7.55 8.24 6.41
N SER A 45 7.30 7.40 5.41
CA SER A 45 6.32 6.33 5.52
C SER A 45 7.05 5.01 5.62
N ASP A 46 6.52 4.12 6.47
CA ASP A 46 6.99 2.73 6.58
C ASP A 46 6.32 1.82 5.53
N LEU A 47 5.47 2.38 4.65
CA LEU A 47 4.85 1.66 3.55
C LEU A 47 5.88 1.36 2.46
N PRO A 48 5.88 0.20 1.82
CA PRO A 48 6.79 -0.07 0.68
C PRO A 48 6.43 0.71 -0.61
N VAL A 49 5.44 1.59 -0.55
CA VAL A 49 4.91 2.38 -1.66
C VAL A 49 4.87 3.86 -1.30
N PHE A 50 4.95 4.73 -2.31
CA PHE A 50 4.68 6.15 -2.15
C PHE A 50 3.18 6.38 -2.02
N LEU A 51 2.79 7.17 -1.03
CA LEU A 51 1.40 7.50 -0.74
C LEU A 51 1.21 8.99 -0.96
N HIS A 52 0.26 9.36 -1.82
CA HIS A 52 -0.21 10.73 -1.98
C HIS A 52 -1.64 10.85 -1.47
N ALA A 53 -1.94 11.86 -0.66
CA ALA A 53 -3.33 12.27 -0.40
C ALA A 53 -3.42 13.72 0.09
N THR A 54 -4.60 14.32 -0.04
CA THR A 54 -4.92 15.66 0.48
C THR A 54 -5.10 15.66 2.01
N PHE A 55 -4.05 15.28 2.73
CA PHE A 55 -4.06 15.25 4.19
C PHE A 55 -4.10 16.66 4.80
N SER A 56 -4.73 16.77 5.96
CA SER A 56 -4.57 17.94 6.81
C SER A 56 -3.31 17.80 7.68
N ILE A 57 -2.44 18.80 7.64
CA ILE A 57 -1.14 18.77 8.31
C ILE A 57 -1.19 19.76 9.48
N SER A 58 -0.48 19.45 10.56
CA SER A 58 -0.33 20.36 11.70
C SER A 58 0.33 21.67 11.26
N GLY A 59 0.18 22.71 12.08
CA GLY A 59 0.72 24.05 11.80
C GLY A 59 2.25 24.07 11.63
N ASP A 60 2.96 23.06 12.14
CA ASP A 60 4.40 22.89 11.96
C ASP A 60 4.82 22.24 10.62
N GLY A 61 3.84 21.76 9.83
CA GLY A 61 4.07 21.13 8.52
C GLY A 61 4.73 19.75 8.60
N ARG A 62 4.90 19.17 9.79
CA ARG A 62 5.73 17.97 10.02
C ARG A 62 4.96 16.74 10.43
N SER A 63 3.68 16.89 10.79
CA SER A 63 2.85 15.80 11.27
C SER A 63 1.43 15.87 10.72
N LEU A 64 0.79 14.71 10.56
CA LEU A 64 -0.63 14.65 10.19
C LEU A 64 -1.50 15.02 11.39
N VAL A 65 -2.56 15.79 11.16
CA VAL A 65 -3.57 16.07 12.19
C VAL A 65 -4.40 14.80 12.38
N VAL A 66 -4.09 13.98 13.38
CA VAL A 66 -4.84 12.73 13.63
C VAL A 66 -5.60 12.77 14.94
N ASP A 67 -5.15 13.47 15.99
CA ASP A 67 -5.84 13.45 17.31
C ASP A 67 -6.12 14.83 17.93
N GLU A 68 -6.28 15.85 17.09
CA GLU A 68 -6.57 17.19 17.58
C GLU A 68 -8.04 17.39 18.00
N LYS A 69 -8.21 17.97 19.20
CA LYS A 69 -9.50 18.42 19.75
C LYS A 69 -9.68 19.92 19.50
N GLY A 70 -10.93 20.36 19.33
CA GLY A 70 -11.24 21.79 19.13
C GLY A 70 -11.37 22.18 17.66
N SER A 71 -10.82 23.33 17.26
CA SER A 71 -11.00 23.92 15.92
C SER A 71 -10.48 23.03 14.77
N GLN A 72 -9.55 22.11 15.05
CA GLN A 72 -8.99 21.17 14.07
C GLN A 72 -9.67 19.79 14.06
N ALA A 73 -10.75 19.59 14.82
CA ALA A 73 -11.46 18.30 14.89
C ALA A 73 -11.95 17.82 13.51
N HIS A 74 -12.35 18.75 12.63
CA HIS A 74 -12.76 18.41 11.27
C HIS A 74 -11.59 17.90 10.40
N CYS A 75 -10.40 18.49 10.58
CA CYS A 75 -9.17 18.07 9.88
C CYS A 75 -8.72 16.68 10.34
N SER A 76 -8.81 16.40 11.65
CA SER A 76 -8.59 15.08 12.24
C SER A 76 -9.57 14.03 11.69
N ALA A 77 -10.86 14.35 11.65
CA ALA A 77 -11.89 13.45 11.12
C ALA A 77 -11.65 13.09 9.65
N LEU A 78 -11.25 14.07 8.82
CA LEU A 78 -10.92 13.83 7.42
C LEU A 78 -9.73 12.88 7.26
N ASN A 79 -8.64 13.12 7.99
CA ASN A 79 -7.47 12.25 7.92
C ASN A 79 -7.78 10.83 8.40
N LYS A 80 -8.58 10.69 9.47
CA LYS A 80 -9.05 9.38 9.94
C LYS A 80 -9.86 8.67 8.87
N PHE A 81 -10.79 9.36 8.21
CA PHE A 81 -11.56 8.80 7.10
C PHE A 81 -10.65 8.36 5.95
N LEU A 82 -9.69 9.18 5.54
CA LEU A 82 -8.74 8.83 4.49
C LEU A 82 -7.92 7.59 4.84
N LEU A 83 -7.32 7.56 6.04
CA LEU A 83 -6.47 6.46 6.47
C LEU A 83 -7.24 5.16 6.71
N LYS A 84 -8.48 5.23 7.25
CA LYS A 84 -9.24 4.04 7.66
C LYS A 84 -10.15 3.49 6.59
N GLU A 85 -10.69 4.33 5.72
CA GLU A 85 -11.72 3.90 4.77
C GLU A 85 -11.34 4.05 3.31
N ALA A 86 -10.72 5.18 2.92
CA ALA A 86 -10.48 5.46 1.52
C ALA A 86 -9.18 4.81 1.01
N LEU A 87 -8.06 5.07 1.69
CA LEU A 87 -6.74 4.63 1.26
C LEU A 87 -6.52 3.11 1.28
N PRO A 88 -7.03 2.35 2.27
CA PRO A 88 -6.91 0.88 2.24
C PRO A 88 -7.54 0.26 0.99
N LYS A 89 -8.71 0.77 0.59
CA LYS A 89 -9.42 0.32 -0.63
C LYS A 89 -8.65 0.65 -1.91
N ILE A 90 -8.15 1.89 -1.99
CA ILE A 90 -7.35 2.34 -3.14
C ILE A 90 -6.05 1.54 -3.21
N LEU A 91 -5.45 1.18 -2.07
CA LEU A 91 -4.25 0.34 -2.04
C LEU A 91 -4.54 -1.07 -2.55
N LEU A 92 -5.65 -1.69 -2.17
CA LEU A 92 -6.05 -3.01 -2.68
C LEU A 92 -6.25 -2.99 -4.20
N GLU A 93 -6.94 -1.98 -4.73
CA GLU A 93 -7.12 -1.79 -6.17
C GLU A 93 -5.76 -1.58 -6.88
N PHE A 94 -4.90 -0.77 -6.28
CA PHE A 94 -3.54 -0.53 -6.79
C PHE A 94 -2.74 -1.84 -6.83
N LEU A 95 -2.80 -2.66 -5.78
CA LEU A 95 -2.09 -3.94 -5.71
C LEU A 95 -2.62 -4.95 -6.74
N GLU A 96 -3.93 -5.02 -7.02
CA GLU A 96 -4.44 -5.90 -8.08
C GLU A 96 -3.84 -5.50 -9.44
N ARG A 97 -3.85 -4.20 -9.75
CA ARG A 97 -3.28 -3.69 -11.02
C ARG A 97 -1.77 -3.91 -11.09
N LEU A 98 -1.06 -3.74 -9.97
CA LEU A 98 0.37 -3.94 -9.88
C LEU A 98 0.72 -5.43 -10.03
N ALA A 99 -0.02 -6.32 -9.37
CA ALA A 99 0.18 -7.77 -9.44
C ALA A 99 0.05 -8.29 -10.88
N GLY A 100 -0.82 -7.69 -11.69
CA GLY A 100 -0.93 -8.01 -13.12
C GLY A 100 0.31 -7.68 -13.95
N ASN A 101 1.22 -6.85 -13.44
CA ASN A 101 2.46 -6.47 -14.12
C ASN A 101 3.69 -7.19 -13.56
N ILE A 102 3.76 -7.43 -12.25
CA ILE A 102 4.97 -7.95 -11.57
C ILE A 102 4.81 -9.37 -11.02
N GLY A 103 3.59 -9.92 -11.00
CA GLY A 103 3.32 -11.27 -10.50
C GLY A 103 3.66 -11.43 -9.03
N GLN A 104 4.48 -12.43 -8.70
CA GLN A 104 4.82 -12.84 -7.33
C GLN A 104 5.58 -11.76 -6.53
N GLU A 105 6.31 -10.88 -7.20
CA GLU A 105 7.03 -9.76 -6.56
C GLU A 105 6.07 -8.75 -5.90
N ILE A 106 4.74 -8.91 -6.10
CA ILE A 106 3.75 -8.06 -5.46
C ILE A 106 3.83 -8.07 -3.94
N PHE A 107 4.22 -9.20 -3.33
CA PHE A 107 4.24 -9.32 -1.87
C PHE A 107 5.24 -8.36 -1.20
N ASP A 108 6.26 -7.90 -1.92
CA ASP A 108 7.20 -6.89 -1.43
C ASP A 108 6.55 -5.50 -1.24
N TYR A 109 5.42 -5.26 -1.90
CA TYR A 109 4.66 -4.01 -1.84
C TYR A 109 3.49 -4.07 -0.84
N TRP A 110 3.34 -5.17 -0.11
CA TRP A 110 2.28 -5.29 0.88
C TRP A 110 2.64 -4.55 2.18
N PRO A 111 1.64 -3.94 2.84
CA PRO A 111 1.85 -3.29 4.14
C PRO A 111 2.41 -4.25 5.18
N ARG A 112 3.42 -3.83 5.94
CA ARG A 112 3.90 -4.62 7.08
C ARG A 112 2.83 -4.68 8.18
N LYS A 113 2.75 -5.81 8.88
CA LYS A 113 1.89 -5.96 10.07
C LYS A 113 2.50 -5.29 11.29
N ASP A 114 3.83 -5.39 11.41
CA ASP A 114 4.58 -4.91 12.57
C ASP A 114 5.12 -3.49 12.31
N LEU A 115 4.21 -2.52 12.33
CA LEU A 115 4.55 -1.10 12.23
C LEU A 115 4.78 -0.50 13.61
N GLU A 116 5.74 0.43 13.67
CA GLU A 116 6.00 1.19 14.89
C GLU A 116 4.72 1.87 15.41
N PRO A 117 4.47 1.88 16.73
CA PRO A 117 3.20 2.38 17.27
C PRO A 117 2.87 3.83 16.93
N ASN A 118 3.89 4.64 16.64
CA ASN A 118 3.80 6.05 16.30
C ASN A 118 3.71 6.32 14.79
N SER A 119 3.67 5.29 13.95
CA SER A 119 3.61 5.45 12.50
C SER A 119 2.26 6.01 12.07
N CYS A 120 2.28 7.10 11.29
CA CYS A 120 1.06 7.79 10.84
C CYS A 120 0.19 6.97 9.87
N VAL A 121 0.75 5.90 9.29
CA VAL A 121 0.07 4.98 8.36
C VAL A 121 -0.38 3.69 9.04
N LYS A 122 -0.12 3.52 10.35
CA LYS A 122 -0.45 2.29 11.09
C LYS A 122 -1.92 1.92 10.95
N ASP A 123 -2.82 2.87 11.21
CA ASP A 123 -4.26 2.66 11.06
C ASP A 123 -4.59 2.15 9.66
N MET A 124 -4.05 2.78 8.62
CA MET A 124 -4.28 2.35 7.24
C MET A 124 -3.84 0.91 6.99
N CYS A 125 -2.67 0.52 7.48
CA CYS A 125 -2.17 -0.85 7.33
C CYS A 125 -3.04 -1.85 8.09
N THR A 126 -3.50 -1.51 9.31
CA THR A 126 -4.43 -2.36 10.06
C THR A 126 -5.74 -2.55 9.30
N PHE A 127 -6.36 -1.46 8.85
CA PHE A 127 -7.61 -1.53 8.08
C PHE A 127 -7.45 -2.27 6.75
N PHE A 128 -6.28 -2.16 6.10
CA PHE A 128 -5.96 -2.96 4.92
C PHE A 128 -6.04 -4.46 5.23
N TRP A 129 -5.40 -4.90 6.33
CA TRP A 129 -5.40 -6.31 6.72
C TRP A 129 -6.77 -6.82 7.19
N ASP A 130 -7.58 -5.95 7.79
CA ASP A 130 -8.96 -6.27 8.19
C ASP A 130 -9.90 -6.37 6.98
N GLU A 131 -9.70 -5.53 5.96
CA GLU A 131 -10.52 -5.51 4.75
C GLU A 131 -10.12 -6.60 3.75
N LEU A 132 -8.85 -6.99 3.71
CA LEU A 132 -8.31 -7.97 2.76
C LEU A 132 -9.15 -9.26 2.66
N PRO A 133 -9.56 -9.95 3.76
CA PRO A 133 -10.33 -11.18 3.68
C PRO A 133 -11.76 -11.01 3.14
N SER A 134 -12.32 -9.82 3.29
CA SER A 134 -13.67 -9.47 2.83
C SER A 134 -13.66 -8.83 1.44
N SER A 135 -12.47 -8.48 0.95
CA SER A 135 -12.30 -7.79 -0.32
C SER A 135 -12.59 -8.71 -1.50
N LYS A 136 -12.91 -8.12 -2.65
CA LYS A 136 -13.14 -8.84 -3.92
C LYS A 136 -11.93 -8.76 -4.85
N TRP A 137 -10.82 -8.21 -4.35
CA TRP A 137 -9.67 -7.84 -5.17
C TRP A 137 -8.75 -9.03 -5.35
N ARG A 138 -8.34 -9.28 -6.60
CA ARG A 138 -7.48 -10.42 -6.94
C ARG A 138 -6.02 -10.03 -6.77
N VAL A 139 -5.56 -10.02 -5.52
CA VAL A 139 -4.19 -9.60 -5.18
C VAL A 139 -3.21 -10.77 -5.06
N PHE A 140 -3.68 -12.01 -5.22
CA PHE A 140 -2.87 -13.22 -5.07
C PHE A 140 -2.44 -13.78 -6.44
N PRO A 141 -1.18 -13.60 -6.84
CA PRO A 141 -0.67 -14.17 -8.09
C PRO A 141 -0.57 -15.69 -8.01
N ALA A 142 -0.81 -16.36 -9.15
CA ALA A 142 -0.60 -17.78 -9.32
C ALA A 142 0.86 -18.16 -9.01
N ALA A 143 1.06 -19.24 -8.26
CA ALA A 143 2.39 -19.79 -8.05
C ALA A 143 3.08 -20.03 -9.39
N PRO A 144 4.36 -19.64 -9.54
CA PRO A 144 5.07 -19.86 -10.79
C PRO A 144 5.16 -21.37 -11.02
N PRO A 145 4.86 -21.86 -12.23
CA PRO A 145 4.98 -23.29 -12.52
C PRO A 145 6.43 -23.73 -12.29
N PRO A 146 6.66 -25.01 -11.91
CA PRO A 146 8.00 -25.53 -11.72
C PRO A 146 8.88 -25.22 -12.93
N ILE A 147 10.12 -24.79 -12.66
CA ILE A 147 11.09 -24.26 -13.64
C ILE A 147 11.27 -25.19 -14.87
N LEU A 148 10.95 -26.47 -14.73
CA LEU A 148 10.94 -27.47 -15.80
C LEU A 148 9.99 -27.16 -16.97
N PHE A 149 9.04 -26.22 -16.83
CA PHE A 149 8.01 -25.95 -17.85
C PHE A 149 7.98 -24.52 -18.40
N THR A 150 8.91 -23.63 -18.02
CA THR A 150 8.85 -22.22 -18.42
C THR A 150 9.79 -21.89 -19.57
N ASN A 151 9.20 -21.43 -20.69
CA ASN A 151 9.95 -20.80 -21.78
C ASN A 151 10.30 -19.35 -21.38
N PRO A 152 11.59 -18.98 -21.24
CA PRO A 152 12.01 -17.66 -20.72
C PRO A 152 11.55 -16.48 -21.60
N ASN A 153 11.14 -16.73 -22.85
CA ASN A 153 10.74 -15.68 -23.79
C ASN A 153 9.23 -15.38 -23.81
N LYS A 154 8.42 -16.09 -23.01
CA LYS A 154 6.97 -15.88 -22.96
C LYS A 154 6.58 -15.17 -21.67
N ARG A 155 6.55 -13.83 -21.69
CA ARG A 155 5.90 -13.02 -20.64
C ARG A 155 4.39 -13.30 -20.68
N GLN A 156 3.94 -14.23 -19.86
CA GLN A 156 2.51 -14.44 -19.63
C GLN A 156 2.07 -13.48 -18.53
N GLN A 157 0.93 -12.82 -18.70
CA GLN A 157 0.35 -12.03 -17.63
C GLN A 157 0.07 -12.95 -16.43
N PRO A 158 0.47 -12.57 -15.20
CA PRO A 158 0.21 -13.34 -14.01
C PRO A 158 -1.31 -13.55 -13.86
N LYS A 159 -1.72 -14.81 -13.69
CA LYS A 159 -3.10 -15.10 -13.32
C LYS A 159 -3.28 -14.71 -11.84
N LEU A 160 -4.27 -13.88 -11.56
CA LEU A 160 -4.56 -13.40 -10.21
C LEU A 160 -5.79 -14.10 -9.62
N PHE A 161 -5.77 -14.33 -8.32
CA PHE A 161 -6.78 -15.03 -7.55
C PHE A 161 -7.29 -14.19 -6.37
N ASP A 162 -8.52 -14.47 -5.96
CA ASP A 162 -9.12 -13.97 -4.72
C ASP A 162 -8.52 -14.74 -3.51
N ILE A 163 -8.61 -14.17 -2.32
CA ILE A 163 -8.18 -14.81 -1.07
C ILE A 163 -8.83 -16.18 -0.86
N LYS A 164 -10.07 -16.36 -1.33
CA LYS A 164 -10.83 -17.62 -1.19
C LYS A 164 -10.25 -18.75 -2.04
N ASP A 165 -9.60 -18.39 -3.14
CA ASP A 165 -8.98 -19.34 -4.07
C ASP A 165 -7.47 -19.49 -3.80
N ALA A 166 -6.91 -18.66 -2.91
CA ALA A 166 -5.51 -18.72 -2.55
C ALA A 166 -5.23 -19.91 -1.62
N VAL A 167 -4.41 -20.84 -2.10
CA VAL A 167 -3.89 -21.94 -1.29
C VAL A 167 -2.49 -21.56 -0.82
N PHE A 168 -2.30 -21.50 0.49
CA PHE A 168 -1.01 -21.29 1.12
C PHE A 168 -0.44 -22.64 1.50
N ASP A 169 0.75 -22.98 0.99
CA ASP A 169 1.52 -24.11 1.50
C ASP A 169 1.97 -23.76 2.91
N THR A 170 1.20 -24.19 3.91
CA THR A 170 1.61 -24.04 5.31
C THR A 170 2.84 -24.94 5.50
N LEU A 171 4.03 -24.34 5.53
CA LEU A 171 5.23 -25.07 5.86
C LEU A 171 5.04 -25.71 7.25
N PRO A 172 5.32 -27.01 7.40
CA PRO A 172 5.22 -27.67 8.70
C PRO A 172 6.19 -27.03 9.70
N ASN A 173 5.71 -26.82 10.94
CA ASN A 173 6.35 -26.04 12.01
C ASN A 173 7.85 -26.33 12.28
N TYR A 174 8.37 -27.49 11.89
CA TYR A 174 9.78 -27.82 12.07
C TYR A 174 10.74 -27.02 11.17
N GLN A 175 10.23 -26.32 10.15
CA GLN A 175 11.02 -25.44 9.29
C GLN A 175 10.96 -23.95 9.72
N SER A 176 10.16 -23.60 10.72
CA SER A 176 9.95 -22.22 11.15
C SER A 176 11.01 -21.70 12.14
N ASP A 177 11.76 -22.60 12.80
CA ASP A 177 12.76 -22.25 13.84
C ASP A 177 14.17 -21.98 13.29
N ALA A 178 14.30 -21.85 11.97
CA ALA A 178 15.57 -21.53 11.31
C ALA A 178 15.44 -20.25 10.49
N ILE A 179 15.25 -19.10 11.16
CA ILE A 179 15.69 -17.74 10.76
C ILE A 179 15.69 -16.86 12.02
#